data_AF-A0A370DHK7-F1
#
_entry.id   AF-A0A370DHK7-F1
#
_cell.length_a   1.000
_cell.length_b   1.000
_cell.length_c   1.000
_cell.angle_alpha   90.00
_cell.angle_beta   90.00
_cell.angle_gamma   90.00
#
_symmetry.space_group_name_H-M   'P 1'
#
loop_
_entity.id
_entity.type
_entity.pdbx_description
1 polymer ?
#
loop_
_entity_poly.entity_id
_entity_poly.type
_entity_poly.pdbx_seq_one_letter_code
_entity_poly.pdbx_strand_id
1 'polypeptide(L)'
;MEILVTLKAVDDAMPGKSDAEKVDTAANGNDHWRPVKTHLEDASNRKCWYTESKSPGCQNDVEHFRPKARVPKEGCIEHWYWFLAFNPINYRLSSQFSNRLNYNSVLGATGGKGNKFPLMPGSPRVTDMAGLDDEQPVILDPCIEADTELLEFQPDGRPVVSMKHVADVDARYRVEQSKLLLNLDFPTFNEGRESLYNRIKELVERGDRYVRDGVDALEDVQNDLRALMHEGAEYSKAAECYIRCFRDRDWVEELIL
;
A
#
# COMPACT_ATOMS: atom_id res chain seq x y z
N MET A 1 -6.93 -17.54 15.45
CA MET A 1 -7.66 -17.13 16.68
C MET A 1 -6.72 -16.98 17.87
N GLU A 2 -5.82 -17.94 18.13
CA GLU A 2 -4.85 -17.86 19.24
C GLU A 2 -3.93 -16.62 19.21
N ILE A 3 -3.40 -16.23 18.04
CA ILE A 3 -2.52 -15.06 17.90
C ILE A 3 -3.21 -13.77 18.34
N LEU A 4 -4.48 -13.57 17.98
CA LEU A 4 -5.24 -12.37 18.35
C LEU A 4 -5.49 -12.30 19.87
N VAL A 5 -5.68 -13.45 20.51
CA VAL A 5 -5.81 -13.54 21.97
C VAL A 5 -4.51 -13.15 22.65
N THR A 6 -3.37 -13.67 22.17
CA THR A 6 -2.04 -13.31 22.69
C THR A 6 -1.76 -11.82 22.53
N LEU A 7 -1.99 -11.27 21.34
CA LEU A 7 -1.81 -9.85 21.07
C LEU A 7 -2.68 -8.98 21.97
N LYS A 8 -3.96 -9.32 22.11
CA LYS A 8 -4.89 -8.63 22.99
C LYS A 8 -4.44 -8.64 24.45
N ALA A 9 -3.95 -9.78 24.94
CA ALA A 9 -3.49 -9.88 26.32
C ALA A 9 -2.28 -8.96 26.60
N VAL A 10 -1.35 -8.83 25.64
CA VAL A 10 -0.21 -7.90 25.77
C VAL A 10 -0.68 -6.45 25.66
N ASP A 11 -1.56 -6.16 24.71
CA ASP A 11 -2.13 -4.81 24.49
C ASP A 11 -2.87 -4.30 25.74
N ASP A 12 -3.74 -5.13 26.33
CA ASP A 12 -4.50 -4.81 27.55
C ASP A 12 -3.58 -4.55 28.77
N ALA A 13 -2.36 -5.09 28.78
CA ALA A 13 -1.38 -4.88 29.84
C ALA A 13 -0.50 -3.62 29.64
N MET A 14 -0.44 -3.06 28.43
CA MET A 14 0.41 -1.90 28.12
C MET A 14 0.08 -0.64 28.94
N PRO A 15 -1.19 -0.27 29.19
CA PRO A 15 -1.52 0.94 29.94
C PRO A 15 -0.95 0.97 31.38
N GLY A 16 -0.84 -0.19 32.03
CA GLY A 16 -0.35 -0.31 33.40
C GLY A 16 1.18 -0.25 33.54
N LYS A 17 1.92 -0.24 32.44
CA LYS A 17 3.39 -0.19 32.41
C LYS A 17 3.92 1.24 32.48
N SER A 18 5.10 1.42 33.07
CA SER A 18 5.89 2.65 32.94
C SER A 18 6.33 2.87 31.49
N ASP A 19 6.74 4.09 31.15
CA ASP A 19 7.23 4.40 29.80
C ASP A 19 8.46 3.57 29.41
N ALA A 20 9.37 3.31 30.34
CA ALA A 20 10.54 2.46 30.09
C ALA A 20 10.11 1.02 29.75
N GLU A 21 9.17 0.46 30.50
CA GLU A 21 8.63 -0.88 30.26
C GLU A 21 7.83 -0.96 28.96
N LYS A 22 7.06 0.08 28.61
CA LYS A 22 6.34 0.16 27.32
C LYS A 22 7.33 0.18 26.16
N VAL A 23 8.41 0.96 26.24
CA VAL A 23 9.47 0.98 25.22
C VAL A 23 10.11 -0.40 25.08
N ASP A 24 10.50 -1.02 26.19
CA ASP A 24 11.14 -2.34 26.19
C ASP A 24 10.20 -3.42 25.62
N THR A 25 8.94 -3.44 26.09
CA THR A 25 7.93 -4.39 25.61
C THR A 25 7.70 -4.22 24.10
N ALA A 26 7.52 -2.99 23.61
CA ALA A 26 7.34 -2.73 22.18
C ALA A 26 8.62 -2.97 21.34
N ALA A 27 9.82 -2.85 21.91
CA ALA A 27 11.07 -3.15 21.22
C ALA A 27 11.25 -4.66 21.02
N ASN A 28 10.93 -5.45 22.06
CA ASN A 28 11.14 -6.90 22.10
C ASN A 28 9.91 -7.73 21.69
N GLY A 29 8.77 -7.09 21.40
CA GLY A 29 7.51 -7.79 21.15
C GLY A 29 7.36 -8.52 19.81
N ASN A 30 8.43 -8.65 19.02
CA ASN A 30 8.39 -9.23 17.67
C ASN A 30 7.74 -10.60 17.64
N ASP A 31 8.00 -11.44 18.65
CA ASP A 31 7.47 -12.79 18.71
C ASP A 31 5.95 -12.83 18.95
N HIS A 32 5.34 -11.72 19.41
CA HIS A 32 3.89 -11.60 19.55
C HIS A 32 3.18 -11.29 18.23
N TRP A 33 3.66 -10.33 17.43
CA TRP A 33 2.98 -9.92 16.20
C TRP A 33 3.48 -10.61 14.93
N ARG A 34 4.74 -11.04 14.88
CA ARG A 34 5.31 -11.73 13.70
C ARG A 34 4.47 -12.93 13.22
N PRO A 35 3.86 -13.76 14.10
CA PRO A 35 3.01 -14.86 13.65
C PRO A 35 1.79 -14.42 12.82
N VAL A 36 1.32 -13.18 12.96
CA VAL A 36 0.19 -12.65 12.17
C VAL A 36 0.54 -12.55 10.68
N LYS A 37 1.84 -12.50 10.36
CA LYS A 37 2.34 -12.31 8.99
C LYS A 37 1.75 -13.29 8.00
N THR A 38 1.65 -14.58 8.36
CA THR A 38 1.12 -15.61 7.46
C THR A 38 -0.31 -15.29 7.06
N HIS A 39 -1.15 -14.84 8.01
CA HIS A 39 -2.52 -14.43 7.71
C HIS A 39 -2.59 -13.19 6.82
N LEU A 40 -1.70 -12.22 7.03
CA LEU A 40 -1.63 -11.04 6.17
C LEU A 40 -1.15 -11.40 4.75
N GLU A 41 -0.19 -12.32 4.64
CA GLU A 41 0.31 -12.86 3.38
C GLU A 41 -0.76 -13.64 2.61
N ASP A 42 -1.57 -14.44 3.30
CA ASP A 42 -2.69 -15.14 2.69
C ASP A 42 -3.74 -14.14 2.16
N ALA A 43 -4.06 -13.11 2.95
CA ALA A 43 -5.06 -12.10 2.59
C ALA A 43 -4.70 -11.27 1.35
N SER A 44 -3.42 -11.03 1.09
CA SER A 44 -2.98 -10.22 -0.06
C SER A 44 -2.26 -11.00 -1.16
N ASN A 45 -2.35 -12.33 -1.16
CA ASN A 45 -1.60 -13.18 -2.09
C ASN A 45 -0.09 -12.88 -2.07
N ARG A 46 0.44 -12.57 -0.87
CA ARG A 46 1.82 -12.20 -0.55
C ARG A 46 2.28 -10.87 -1.18
N LYS A 47 1.38 -10.08 -1.75
CA LYS A 47 1.68 -8.73 -2.25
C LYS A 47 1.92 -7.78 -1.08
N CYS A 48 2.87 -6.87 -1.22
CA CYS A 48 2.93 -5.67 -0.38
C CYS A 48 1.63 -4.88 -0.53
N TRP A 49 1.01 -4.49 0.58
CA TRP A 49 -0.28 -3.79 0.56
C TRP A 49 -0.17 -2.37 -0.01
N TYR A 50 1.01 -1.74 0.10
CA TYR A 50 1.25 -0.39 -0.43
C TYR A 50 1.57 -0.37 -1.92
N THR A 51 2.44 -1.27 -2.38
CA THR A 51 2.98 -1.23 -3.74
C THR A 51 2.33 -2.21 -4.70
N GLU A 52 1.54 -3.15 -4.16
CA GLU A 52 0.99 -4.32 -4.84
C GLU A 52 2.02 -5.26 -5.48
N SER A 53 3.31 -5.05 -5.19
CA SER A 53 4.40 -5.88 -5.71
C SER A 53 4.59 -7.15 -4.88
N LYS A 54 4.96 -8.24 -5.53
CA LYS A 54 5.59 -9.42 -4.94
C LYS A 54 7.10 -9.24 -5.06
N SER A 55 7.84 -9.63 -4.03
CA SER A 55 9.31 -9.57 -4.05
C SER A 55 9.88 -10.97 -3.87
N PRO A 56 10.03 -11.76 -4.96
CA PRO A 56 10.62 -13.09 -4.88
C PRO A 56 11.99 -13.05 -4.19
N GLY A 57 12.21 -13.96 -3.24
CA GLY A 57 13.46 -14.00 -2.45
C GLY A 57 13.53 -12.99 -1.29
N CYS A 58 12.59 -12.05 -1.19
CA CYS A 58 12.48 -11.14 -0.05
C CYS A 58 11.26 -11.47 0.81
N GLN A 59 11.42 -11.32 2.12
CA GLN A 59 10.32 -11.47 3.07
C GLN A 59 9.63 -10.12 3.29
N ASN A 60 8.30 -10.11 3.27
CA ASN A 60 7.53 -8.96 3.75
C ASN A 60 7.72 -8.75 5.26
N ASP A 61 7.55 -7.51 5.70
CA ASP A 61 7.52 -7.12 7.10
C ASP A 61 6.05 -6.99 7.58
N VAL A 62 5.82 -7.27 8.88
CA VAL A 62 4.61 -6.81 9.59
C VAL A 62 4.91 -5.37 10.01
N GLU A 63 4.31 -4.43 9.32
CA GLU A 63 4.56 -3.00 9.46
C GLU A 63 3.48 -2.37 10.35
N HIS A 64 3.90 -1.46 11.23
CA HIS A 64 3.00 -0.71 12.11
C HIS A 64 2.65 0.64 11.47
N PHE A 65 1.47 0.75 10.85
CA PHE A 65 1.02 1.94 10.12
C PHE A 65 1.27 3.20 10.95
N ARG A 66 0.78 3.22 12.19
CA ARG A 66 1.23 4.13 13.25
C ARG A 66 2.44 3.53 13.97
N PRO A 67 3.62 4.17 13.96
CA PRO A 67 4.85 3.56 14.48
C PRO A 67 4.77 3.16 15.95
N LYS A 68 5.11 1.90 16.26
CA LYS A 68 5.28 1.43 17.65
C LYS A 68 6.45 2.10 18.37
N ALA A 69 7.43 2.56 17.60
CA ALA A 69 8.56 3.33 18.09
C ALA A 69 8.23 4.83 18.04
N ARG A 70 9.08 5.64 18.68
CA ARG A 70 8.90 7.09 18.75
C ARG A 70 8.99 7.71 17.35
N VAL A 71 8.01 8.54 17.01
CA VAL A 71 7.94 9.30 15.76
C VAL A 71 8.93 10.46 15.84
N PRO A 72 9.89 10.56 14.91
CA PRO A 72 10.86 11.65 14.91
C PRO A 72 10.32 12.88 14.15
N LYS A 73 10.68 14.08 14.62
CA LYS A 73 10.53 15.35 13.90
C LYS A 73 11.69 16.27 14.26
N GLU A 74 12.43 16.71 13.24
CA GLU A 74 13.53 17.69 13.39
C GLU A 74 14.54 17.32 14.51
N GLY A 75 14.85 16.02 14.65
CA GLY A 75 15.78 15.51 15.66
C GLY A 75 15.19 15.33 17.06
N CYS A 76 13.91 15.68 17.26
CA CYS A 76 13.17 15.47 18.48
C CYS A 76 12.13 14.34 18.33
N ILE A 77 11.62 13.85 19.46
CA ILE A 77 10.50 12.91 19.50
C ILE A 77 9.22 13.74 19.44
N GLU A 78 8.42 13.55 18.39
CA GLU A 78 7.14 14.24 18.23
C GLU A 78 6.01 13.50 18.95
N HIS A 79 5.99 12.16 18.85
CA HIS A 79 4.89 11.35 19.36
C HIS A 79 5.27 9.88 19.53
N TRP A 80 4.41 9.09 20.16
CA TRP A 80 4.61 7.65 20.36
C TRP A 80 3.30 6.87 20.48
N TYR A 81 3.01 6.04 19.47
CA TYR A 81 1.80 5.21 19.37
C TYR A 81 1.94 3.86 20.09
N TRP A 82 2.42 3.86 21.34
CA TRP A 82 2.65 2.60 22.10
C TRP A 82 1.38 1.77 22.29
N PHE A 83 0.22 2.44 22.39
CA PHE A 83 -1.10 1.82 22.56
C PHE A 83 -1.60 1.10 21.29
N LEU A 84 -0.82 1.13 20.21
CA LEU A 84 -1.07 0.41 18.96
C LEU A 84 0.04 -0.62 18.65
N ALA A 85 1.02 -0.80 19.55
CA ALA A 85 2.15 -1.68 19.29
C ALA A 85 1.73 -3.15 19.15
N PHE A 86 0.68 -3.56 19.86
CA PHE A 86 0.15 -4.92 19.88
C PHE A 86 -1.26 -5.03 19.28
N ASN A 87 -1.76 -3.97 18.66
CA ASN A 87 -3.09 -3.94 18.08
C ASN A 87 -3.07 -4.30 16.59
N PRO A 88 -3.70 -5.43 16.17
CA PRO A 88 -3.71 -5.88 14.78
C PRO A 88 -4.28 -4.88 13.76
N ILE A 89 -5.17 -3.97 14.18
CA ILE A 89 -5.73 -2.97 13.25
C ILE A 89 -4.66 -2.05 12.68
N ASN A 90 -3.52 -1.95 13.37
CA ASN A 90 -2.39 -1.11 12.99
C ASN A 90 -1.38 -1.83 12.09
N TYR A 91 -1.59 -3.10 11.77
CA TYR A 91 -0.62 -3.88 11.01
C TYR A 91 -0.90 -3.86 9.51
N ARG A 92 0.14 -3.68 8.71
CA ARG A 92 0.11 -3.79 7.24
C ARG A 92 1.19 -4.77 6.80
N LEU A 93 0.93 -5.51 5.72
CA LEU A 93 1.98 -6.30 5.10
C LEU A 93 2.76 -5.42 4.13
N SER A 94 4.02 -5.16 4.44
CA SER A 94 4.84 -4.25 3.65
C SER A 94 6.06 -4.96 3.06
N SER A 95 6.44 -4.60 1.85
CA SER A 95 7.78 -4.92 1.36
C SER A 95 8.82 -4.17 2.18
N GLN A 96 10.05 -4.70 2.21
CA GLN A 96 11.16 -4.04 2.91
C GLN A 96 11.52 -2.70 2.29
N PHE A 97 11.31 -2.52 0.98
CA PHE A 97 11.55 -1.25 0.30
C PHE A 97 10.56 -0.16 0.72
N SER A 98 9.31 -0.51 1.03
CA SER A 98 8.31 0.47 1.49
C SER A 98 8.46 0.74 2.99
N ASN A 99 8.77 -0.29 3.78
CA ASN A 99 8.86 -0.18 5.24
C ASN A 99 10.19 0.44 5.71
N ARG A 100 11.33 0.03 5.14
CA ARG A 100 12.67 0.37 5.65
C ARG A 100 13.26 1.53 4.86
N LEU A 101 14.05 2.37 5.54
CA LEU A 101 14.71 3.50 4.89
C LEU A 101 15.71 3.02 3.83
N ASN A 102 15.58 3.53 2.61
CA ASN A 102 16.51 3.26 1.52
C ASN A 102 16.53 4.43 0.53
N TYR A 103 17.62 4.54 -0.24
CA TYR A 103 17.77 5.62 -1.21
C TYR A 103 16.89 5.36 -2.44
N ASN A 104 15.96 6.29 -2.71
CA ASN A 104 15.12 6.30 -3.90
C ASN A 104 15.80 7.19 -4.94
N SER A 105 16.29 6.57 -6.02
CA SER A 105 17.00 7.28 -7.09
C SER A 105 16.09 8.11 -8.00
N VAL A 106 14.79 7.79 -8.08
CA VAL A 106 13.81 8.56 -8.87
C VAL A 106 13.59 9.93 -8.24
N LEU A 107 13.45 9.96 -6.91
CA LEU A 107 13.23 11.19 -6.15
C LEU A 107 14.51 11.85 -5.63
N GLY A 108 15.66 11.19 -5.77
CA GLY A 108 16.95 11.69 -5.28
C GLY A 108 17.00 11.85 -3.75
N ALA A 109 16.23 11.04 -3.01
CA ALA A 109 16.03 11.18 -1.57
C ALA A 109 15.90 9.83 -0.86
N THR A 110 16.08 9.80 0.47
CA THR A 110 15.82 8.59 1.27
C THR A 110 14.31 8.42 1.49
N GLY A 111 13.75 7.43 0.82
CA GLY A 111 12.37 6.99 0.96
C GLY A 111 12.20 5.85 1.96
N GLY A 112 10.99 5.29 1.99
CA GLY A 112 10.57 4.27 2.93
C GLY A 112 10.14 4.87 4.27
N LYS A 113 9.24 4.17 4.96
CA LYS A 113 8.46 4.76 6.05
C LYS A 113 9.30 4.88 7.32
N GLY A 114 9.95 3.79 7.71
CA GLY A 114 10.57 3.67 9.03
C GLY A 114 9.57 4.05 10.13
N ASN A 115 9.95 5.02 10.96
CA ASN A 115 9.09 5.57 12.01
C ASN A 115 8.44 6.91 11.63
N LYS A 116 8.48 7.31 10.35
CA LYS A 116 7.85 8.55 9.90
C LYS A 116 6.33 8.35 9.84
N PHE A 117 5.59 9.27 10.45
CA PHE A 117 4.13 9.30 10.39
C PHE A 117 3.62 10.74 10.44
N PRO A 118 3.78 11.50 9.32
CA PRO A 118 3.30 12.86 9.22
C PRO A 118 1.77 12.89 9.17
N LEU A 119 1.21 13.93 9.78
CA LEU A 119 -0.24 14.23 9.74
C LEU A 119 -0.45 15.54 8.98
N MET A 120 -1.67 15.72 8.45
CA MET A 120 -2.06 16.96 7.77
C MET A 120 -1.95 18.16 8.73
N PRO A 121 -1.68 19.38 8.22
CA PRO A 121 -1.63 20.57 9.06
C PRO A 121 -2.91 20.74 9.89
N GLY A 122 -2.77 20.91 11.21
CA GLY A 122 -3.90 21.05 12.13
C GLY A 122 -4.50 19.73 12.64
N SER A 123 -4.10 18.58 12.10
CA SER A 123 -4.51 17.27 12.62
C SER A 123 -3.96 17.06 14.04
N PRO A 124 -4.79 16.60 14.99
CA PRO A 124 -4.31 16.22 16.31
C PRO A 124 -3.43 14.97 16.23
N ARG A 125 -2.58 14.76 17.24
CA ARG A 125 -1.92 13.48 17.49
C ARG A 125 -2.57 12.84 18.72
N VAL A 126 -3.20 11.69 18.53
CA VAL A 126 -4.00 11.08 19.59
C VAL A 126 -3.17 10.17 20.48
N THR A 127 -3.56 10.08 21.75
CA THR A 127 -2.82 9.32 22.77
C THR A 127 -3.48 8.00 23.14
N ASP A 128 -4.62 7.69 22.51
CA ASP A 128 -5.38 6.47 22.71
C ASP A 128 -6.16 6.08 21.45
N MET A 129 -6.83 4.94 21.53
CA MET A 129 -7.61 4.35 20.44
C MET A 129 -8.86 5.16 20.06
N ALA A 130 -9.43 5.91 21.02
CA ALA A 130 -10.75 6.53 20.84
C ALA A 130 -10.69 7.74 19.88
N GLY A 131 -9.54 8.40 19.81
CA GLY A 131 -9.33 9.55 18.92
C GLY A 131 -8.74 9.21 17.55
N LEU A 132 -8.57 7.95 17.17
CA LEU A 132 -7.87 7.60 15.91
C LEU A 132 -8.54 8.17 14.66
N ASP A 133 -9.86 8.32 14.69
CA ASP A 133 -10.65 8.88 13.59
C ASP A 133 -10.50 10.42 13.47
N ASP A 134 -9.95 11.08 14.50
CA ASP A 134 -9.67 12.51 14.47
C ASP A 134 -8.31 12.83 13.78
N GLU A 135 -7.42 11.83 13.65
CA GLU A 135 -6.16 12.02 12.92
C GLU A 135 -6.39 11.99 11.41
N GLN A 136 -5.65 12.83 10.69
CA GLN A 136 -5.59 12.83 9.23
C GLN A 136 -4.16 12.48 8.78
N PRO A 137 -3.85 11.19 8.58
CA PRO A 137 -2.53 10.76 8.12
C PRO A 137 -2.21 11.27 6.70
N VAL A 138 -0.98 11.73 6.51
CA VAL A 138 -0.49 12.10 5.16
C VAL A 138 -0.26 10.86 4.30
N ILE A 139 0.22 9.77 4.91
CA ILE A 139 0.47 8.49 4.24
C ILE A 139 -0.87 7.87 3.87
N LEU A 140 -0.99 7.35 2.64
CA LEU A 140 -2.16 6.59 2.20
C LEU A 140 -2.22 5.23 2.91
N ASP A 141 -3.36 4.90 3.49
CA ASP A 141 -3.61 3.62 4.13
C ASP A 141 -4.34 2.66 3.16
N PRO A 142 -3.74 1.53 2.75
CA PRO A 142 -4.39 0.56 1.86
C PRO A 142 -5.60 -0.15 2.51
N CYS A 143 -5.84 0.03 3.80
CA CYS A 143 -7.07 -0.44 4.48
C CYS A 143 -8.21 0.58 4.45
N ILE A 144 -8.01 1.77 3.89
CA ILE A 144 -9.03 2.81 3.77
C ILE A 144 -9.36 2.98 2.28
N GLU A 145 -10.58 2.61 1.89
CA GLU A 145 -11.03 2.65 0.50
C GLU A 145 -10.82 4.03 -0.14
N ALA A 146 -11.23 5.10 0.55
CA ALA A 146 -11.06 6.48 0.09
C ALA A 146 -9.59 6.86 -0.16
N ASP A 147 -8.62 6.27 0.55
CA ASP A 147 -7.19 6.49 0.29
C ASP A 147 -6.73 5.76 -0.97
N THR A 148 -7.24 4.54 -1.20
CA THR A 148 -6.92 3.78 -2.42
C THR A 148 -7.47 4.43 -3.69
N GLU A 149 -8.56 5.20 -3.58
CA GLU A 149 -9.15 5.96 -4.70
C GLU A 149 -8.30 7.18 -5.11
N LEU A 150 -7.41 7.66 -4.24
CA LEU A 150 -6.54 8.80 -4.55
C LEU A 150 -5.42 8.44 -5.52
N LEU A 151 -5.15 7.16 -5.75
CA LEU A 151 -3.97 6.67 -6.47
C LEU A 151 -4.34 6.06 -7.83
N GLU A 152 -3.70 6.55 -8.89
CA GLU A 152 -3.71 5.98 -10.24
C GLU A 152 -2.27 5.76 -10.72
N PHE A 153 -2.10 5.08 -11.86
CA PHE A 153 -0.79 4.79 -12.45
C PHE A 153 -0.71 5.23 -13.90
N GLN A 154 0.44 5.79 -14.28
CA GLN A 154 0.76 6.15 -15.66
C GLN A 154 1.33 4.93 -16.43
N PRO A 155 1.29 4.94 -17.78
CA PRO A 155 1.86 3.87 -18.61
C PRO A 155 3.33 3.52 -18.31
N ASP A 156 4.12 4.49 -17.84
CA ASP A 156 5.52 4.30 -17.41
C ASP A 156 5.65 3.75 -15.97
N GLY A 157 4.54 3.29 -15.39
CA GLY A 157 4.48 2.69 -14.06
C GLY A 157 4.45 3.67 -12.90
N ARG A 158 4.57 4.98 -13.15
CA ARG A 158 4.63 5.96 -12.06
C ARG A 158 3.27 6.15 -11.39
N PRO A 159 3.23 6.16 -10.04
CA PRO A 159 2.03 6.54 -9.28
C PRO A 159 1.73 8.03 -9.43
N VAL A 160 0.45 8.35 -9.59
CA VAL A 160 -0.07 9.72 -9.69
C VAL A 160 -1.38 9.86 -8.93
N VAL A 161 -1.77 11.11 -8.63
CA VAL A 161 -3.09 11.37 -8.09
C VAL A 161 -4.16 10.95 -9.10
N SER A 162 -5.26 10.36 -8.64
CA SER A 162 -6.39 10.04 -9.50
C SER A 162 -6.93 11.29 -10.18
N MET A 163 -7.32 11.16 -11.45
CA MET A 163 -7.97 12.23 -12.20
C MET A 163 -9.23 12.77 -11.52
N LYS A 164 -9.94 11.95 -10.74
CA LYS A 164 -11.12 12.38 -9.95
C LYS A 164 -10.75 13.39 -8.84
N HIS A 165 -9.50 13.31 -8.35
CA HIS A 165 -9.01 14.09 -7.21
C HIS A 165 -7.90 15.09 -7.61
N VAL A 166 -7.64 15.29 -8.90
CA VAL A 166 -6.53 16.16 -9.37
C VAL A 166 -6.68 17.63 -8.95
N ALA A 167 -7.91 18.10 -8.72
CA ALA A 167 -8.19 19.46 -8.23
C ALA A 167 -8.06 19.58 -6.70
N ASP A 168 -8.04 18.47 -5.97
CA ASP A 168 -7.91 18.43 -4.52
C ASP A 168 -6.43 18.63 -4.14
N VAL A 169 -6.16 19.68 -3.36
CA VAL A 169 -4.81 20.04 -2.92
C VAL A 169 -4.28 19.03 -1.90
N ASP A 170 -5.14 18.56 -1.02
CA ASP A 170 -4.78 17.64 0.06
C ASP A 170 -4.54 16.24 -0.51
N ALA A 171 -5.40 15.77 -1.41
CA ALA A 171 -5.19 14.50 -2.11
C ALA A 171 -3.83 14.49 -2.84
N ARG A 172 -3.53 15.53 -3.62
CA ARG A 172 -2.23 15.66 -4.31
C ARG A 172 -1.06 15.63 -3.35
N TYR A 173 -1.16 16.37 -2.24
CA TYR A 173 -0.12 16.39 -1.23
C TYR A 173 0.10 15.00 -0.63
N ARG A 174 -0.98 14.31 -0.24
CA ARG A 174 -0.93 12.96 0.34
C ARG A 174 -0.32 11.94 -0.62
N VAL A 175 -0.69 11.95 -1.90
CA VAL A 175 -0.08 11.08 -2.92
C VAL A 175 1.41 11.37 -3.08
N GLU A 176 1.81 12.64 -3.25
CA GLU A 176 3.21 13.00 -3.43
C GLU A 176 4.09 12.66 -2.23
N GLN A 177 3.59 12.85 -1.01
CA GLN A 177 4.31 12.44 0.20
C GLN A 177 4.40 10.92 0.31
N SER A 178 3.32 10.20 -0.02
CA SER A 178 3.28 8.74 0.03
C SER A 178 4.23 8.09 -0.97
N LYS A 179 4.45 8.70 -2.14
CA LYS A 179 5.44 8.24 -3.13
C LYS A 179 6.82 8.04 -2.50
N LEU A 180 7.30 9.03 -1.76
CA LEU A 180 8.59 8.94 -1.06
C LEU A 180 8.49 8.09 0.21
N LEU A 181 7.49 8.34 1.06
CA LEU A 181 7.37 7.70 2.38
C LEU A 181 7.11 6.20 2.29
N LEU A 182 6.49 5.72 1.21
CA LEU A 182 6.24 4.30 0.98
C LEU A 182 7.02 3.76 -0.22
N ASN A 183 7.88 4.58 -0.85
CA ASN A 183 8.61 4.20 -2.06
C ASN A 183 7.69 3.66 -3.17
N LEU A 184 6.50 4.24 -3.35
CA LEU A 184 5.55 3.79 -4.37
C LEU A 184 6.09 3.94 -5.79
N ASP A 185 7.00 4.90 -5.99
CA ASP A 185 7.64 5.23 -7.28
C ASP A 185 9.07 4.70 -7.39
N PHE A 186 9.46 3.75 -6.54
CA PHE A 186 10.79 3.14 -6.60
C PHE A 186 11.02 2.46 -7.97
N PRO A 187 12.24 2.53 -8.57
CA PRO A 187 12.49 2.11 -9.94
C PRO A 187 11.92 0.73 -10.30
N THR A 188 12.18 -0.28 -9.47
CA THR A 188 11.77 -1.66 -9.76
C THR A 188 10.25 -1.84 -9.75
N PHE A 189 9.51 -1.02 -9.00
CA PHE A 189 8.05 -1.07 -9.02
C PHE A 189 7.50 -0.38 -10.27
N ASN A 190 8.09 0.74 -10.69
CA ASN A 190 7.71 1.41 -11.93
C ASN A 190 7.99 0.50 -13.14
N GLU A 191 9.17 -0.12 -13.21
CA GLU A 191 9.53 -1.09 -14.26
C GLU A 191 8.56 -2.28 -14.33
N GLY A 192 8.16 -2.82 -13.17
CA GLY A 192 7.17 -3.89 -13.09
C GLY A 192 5.80 -3.47 -13.62
N ARG A 193 5.34 -2.27 -13.23
CA ARG A 193 4.06 -1.71 -13.70
C ARG A 193 4.09 -1.31 -15.18
N GLU A 194 5.22 -0.81 -15.69
CA GLU A 194 5.40 -0.52 -17.12
C GLU A 194 5.39 -1.81 -17.96
N SER A 195 6.06 -2.87 -17.47
CA SER A 195 6.02 -4.19 -18.10
C SER A 195 4.59 -4.73 -18.20
N LEU A 196 3.79 -4.53 -17.14
CA LEU A 196 2.37 -4.87 -17.14
C LEU A 196 1.57 -4.04 -18.16
N TYR A 197 1.82 -2.73 -18.25
CA TYR A 197 1.18 -1.88 -19.27
C TYR A 197 1.47 -2.39 -20.69
N ASN A 198 2.73 -2.70 -20.99
CA ASN A 198 3.13 -3.23 -22.30
C ASN A 198 2.44 -4.56 -22.61
N ARG A 199 2.33 -5.45 -21.61
CA ARG A 199 1.59 -6.71 -21.75
C ARG A 199 0.10 -6.48 -22.06
N ILE A 200 -0.55 -5.55 -21.36
CA ILE A 200 -1.96 -5.20 -21.61
C ILE A 200 -2.13 -4.66 -23.03
N LYS A 201 -1.23 -3.78 -23.46
CA LYS A 201 -1.23 -3.25 -24.83
C LYS A 201 -1.13 -4.36 -25.87
N GLU A 202 -0.23 -5.33 -25.70
CA GLU A 202 -0.12 -6.49 -26.60
C GLU A 202 -1.41 -7.34 -26.65
N LEU A 203 -2.05 -7.55 -25.49
CA LEU A 203 -3.33 -8.27 -25.39
C LEU A 203 -4.43 -7.53 -26.13
N VAL A 204 -4.54 -6.21 -25.94
CA VAL A 204 -5.51 -5.36 -26.62
C VAL A 204 -5.30 -5.37 -28.13
N GLU A 205 -4.05 -5.21 -28.60
CA GLU A 205 -3.74 -5.30 -30.03
C GLU A 205 -4.05 -6.69 -30.61
N ARG A 206 -3.93 -7.75 -29.82
CA ARG A 206 -4.34 -9.11 -30.22
C ARG A 206 -5.87 -9.22 -30.32
N GLY A 207 -6.61 -8.68 -29.36
CA GLY A 207 -8.06 -8.61 -29.39
C GLY A 207 -8.57 -7.83 -30.61
N ASP A 208 -7.96 -6.68 -30.92
CA ASP A 208 -8.29 -5.88 -32.11
C ASP A 208 -8.13 -6.68 -33.41
N ARG A 209 -7.10 -7.54 -33.51
CA ARG A 209 -6.94 -8.45 -34.65
C ARG A 209 -8.05 -9.49 -34.71
N TYR A 210 -8.42 -10.11 -33.58
CA TYR A 210 -9.50 -11.10 -33.56
C TYR A 210 -10.86 -10.52 -33.95
N VAL A 211 -11.18 -9.32 -33.48
CA VAL A 211 -12.41 -8.61 -33.89
C VAL A 211 -12.40 -8.33 -35.38
N ARG A 212 -11.31 -7.76 -35.91
CA ARG A 212 -11.18 -7.42 -37.34
C ARG A 212 -11.26 -8.65 -38.25
N ASP A 213 -10.58 -9.73 -37.84
CA ASP A 213 -10.42 -10.93 -38.66
C ASP A 213 -11.56 -11.95 -38.44
N GLY A 214 -12.51 -11.65 -37.54
CA GLY A 214 -13.66 -12.52 -37.23
C GLY A 214 -13.26 -13.83 -36.55
N VAL A 215 -12.19 -13.82 -35.75
CA VAL A 215 -11.67 -15.00 -35.06
C VAL A 215 -12.39 -15.19 -33.73
N ASP A 216 -12.93 -16.39 -33.52
CA ASP A 216 -13.59 -16.81 -32.29
C ASP A 216 -12.57 -17.14 -31.17
N ALA A 217 -11.80 -16.13 -30.76
CA ALA A 217 -10.79 -16.21 -29.70
C ALA A 217 -10.69 -14.92 -28.87
N LEU A 218 -11.67 -14.01 -29.03
CA LEU A 218 -11.71 -12.76 -28.26
C LEU A 218 -11.93 -13.01 -26.77
N GLU A 219 -12.73 -14.02 -26.43
CA GLU A 219 -13.03 -14.40 -25.04
C GLU A 219 -11.76 -14.76 -24.27
N ASP A 220 -10.79 -15.43 -24.90
CA ASP A 220 -9.49 -15.74 -24.28
C ASP A 220 -8.73 -14.47 -23.91
N VAL A 221 -8.74 -13.46 -24.78
CA VAL A 221 -8.09 -12.16 -24.51
C VAL A 221 -8.80 -11.43 -23.37
N GLN A 222 -10.14 -11.45 -23.36
CA GLN A 222 -10.92 -10.86 -22.27
C GLN A 222 -10.62 -11.55 -20.94
N ASN A 223 -10.51 -12.87 -20.92
CA ASN A 223 -10.17 -13.63 -19.73
C ASN A 223 -8.74 -13.33 -19.24
N ASP A 224 -7.77 -13.21 -20.16
CA ASP A 224 -6.41 -12.76 -19.82
C ASP A 224 -6.43 -11.36 -19.17
N LEU A 225 -7.20 -10.41 -19.70
CA LEU A 225 -7.30 -9.06 -19.14
C LEU A 225 -8.01 -9.04 -17.78
N ARG A 226 -9.09 -9.82 -17.59
CA ARG A 226 -9.76 -9.98 -16.28
C ARG A 226 -8.81 -10.57 -15.24
N ALA A 227 -7.98 -11.53 -15.63
CA ALA A 227 -7.00 -12.13 -14.73
C ALA A 227 -5.96 -11.12 -14.23
N LEU A 228 -5.59 -10.12 -15.05
CA LEU A 228 -4.67 -9.05 -14.64
C LEU A 228 -5.31 -8.05 -13.66
N MET A 229 -6.63 -7.83 -13.74
CA MET A 229 -7.37 -6.96 -12.81
C MET A 229 -7.81 -7.66 -11.52
N HIS A 230 -7.71 -8.98 -11.46
CA HIS A 230 -8.13 -9.75 -10.28
C HIS A 230 -7.36 -9.31 -9.03
N GLU A 231 -8.04 -9.16 -7.89
CA GLU A 231 -7.46 -8.64 -6.63
C GLU A 231 -6.19 -9.37 -6.14
N GLY A 232 -6.03 -10.64 -6.50
CA GLY A 232 -4.84 -11.45 -6.19
C GLY A 232 -3.66 -11.27 -7.14
N ALA A 233 -3.87 -10.62 -8.29
CA ALA A 233 -2.84 -10.36 -9.29
C ALA A 233 -1.91 -9.23 -8.84
N GLU A 234 -0.64 -9.31 -9.23
CA GLU A 234 0.33 -8.25 -8.94
C GLU A 234 -0.04 -6.97 -9.70
N TYR A 235 -0.03 -5.83 -9.01
CA TYR A 235 -0.40 -4.53 -9.57
C TYR A 235 -1.81 -4.46 -10.18
N SER A 236 -2.79 -5.16 -9.58
CA SER A 236 -4.16 -5.20 -10.11
C SER A 236 -4.81 -3.82 -10.26
N LYS A 237 -4.53 -2.86 -9.37
CA LYS A 237 -5.02 -1.49 -9.54
C LYS A 237 -4.42 -0.81 -10.77
N ALA A 238 -3.13 -1.02 -11.04
CA ALA A 238 -2.48 -0.49 -12.24
C ALA A 238 -3.05 -1.13 -13.51
N ALA A 239 -3.31 -2.44 -13.51
CA ALA A 239 -3.97 -3.12 -14.61
C ALA A 239 -5.34 -2.48 -14.92
N GLU A 240 -6.15 -2.21 -13.88
CA GLU A 240 -7.43 -1.53 -14.03
C GLU A 240 -7.27 -0.14 -14.68
N CYS A 241 -6.33 0.68 -14.20
CA CYS A 241 -6.03 1.99 -14.78
C CYS A 241 -5.67 1.89 -16.27
N TYR A 242 -4.80 0.94 -16.63
CA TYR A 242 -4.30 0.78 -17.99
C TYR A 242 -5.36 0.27 -18.96
N ILE A 243 -6.15 -0.72 -18.55
CA ILE A 243 -7.22 -1.28 -19.39
C ILE A 243 -8.28 -0.20 -19.70
N ARG A 244 -8.61 0.65 -18.72
CA ARG A 244 -9.51 1.80 -18.93
C ARG A 244 -9.00 2.81 -19.96
N CYS A 245 -7.69 2.86 -20.25
CA CYS A 245 -7.16 3.70 -21.33
C CYS A 245 -7.55 3.21 -22.73
N PHE A 246 -7.99 1.96 -22.88
CA PHE A 246 -8.39 1.34 -24.16
C PHE A 246 -9.90 1.20 -24.31
N ARG A 247 -10.66 1.95 -23.50
CA ARG A 247 -12.12 1.94 -23.47
C ARG A 247 -12.81 2.49 -24.73
N ASP A 248 -12.02 3.04 -25.65
CA ASP A 248 -12.44 3.40 -27.00
C ASP A 248 -12.80 2.17 -27.86
N ARG A 249 -12.47 0.97 -27.39
CA ARG A 249 -12.88 -0.31 -27.99
C ARG A 249 -14.12 -0.84 -27.29
N ASP A 250 -15.18 -1.09 -28.04
CA ASP A 250 -16.45 -1.61 -27.51
C ASP A 250 -16.25 -2.90 -26.68
N TRP A 251 -15.42 -3.83 -27.19
CA TRP A 251 -15.15 -5.10 -26.51
C TRP A 251 -14.32 -4.96 -25.22
N VAL A 252 -13.60 -3.83 -25.04
CA VAL A 252 -12.91 -3.48 -23.81
C VAL A 252 -13.84 -2.74 -22.86
N GLU A 253 -14.72 -1.86 -23.35
CA GLU A 253 -15.75 -1.20 -22.53
C GLU A 253 -16.67 -2.25 -21.86
N GLU A 254 -17.08 -3.30 -22.59
CA GLU A 254 -17.85 -4.43 -22.04
C GLU A 254 -17.12 -5.20 -20.93
N LEU A 255 -15.78 -5.14 -20.87
CA LEU A 255 -14.97 -5.81 -19.84
C LEU A 255 -14.99 -5.05 -18.50
N ILE A 256 -15.17 -3.72 -18.55
CA ILE A 256 -15.01 -2.80 -17.41
C ILE A 256 -16.35 -2.31 -16.83
N LEU A 257 -17.47 -2.71 -17.43
CA LEU A 257 -18.85 -2.51 -16.97
C LEU A 257 -19.30 -3.66 -16.04
#